data_AF-A0A6A5SVH1-F1
#
_entry.id   AF-A0A6A5SVH1-F1
#
_cell.length_a   1.000
_cell.length_b   1.000
_cell.length_c   1.000
_cell.angle_alpha   90.00
_cell.angle_beta   90.00
_cell.angle_gamma   90.00
#
_symmetry.space_group_name_H-M   'P 1'
#
loop_
_entity.id
_entity.type
_entity.pdbx_description
1 polymer ?
#
loop_
_entity_poly.entity_id
_entity_poly.type
_entity_poly.pdbx_seq_one_letter_code
_entity_poly.pdbx_strand_id
1 'polypeptide(L)'
;MATNTLDDSLNRNGLNNDRGAIFPHDAFDRLRWSIFEDVSTILVLDDPRSQSPHFSPFVGHAIAAEPASQIPLTKIAITNWYIDDYFLYDYHSPGPLLVSRADGGTVTVADVVEQLSAYFASHREDIFMVLELYLGKKPCRFVVDGKVEYDPTLAGSEEISADTKVFFDGFVGIIEPDSELPVQLCAEEDLPKRLQC
;
A
#
# COMPACT_ATOMS: atom_id res chain seq x y z
N MET A 1 48.67 -4.32 -34.13
CA MET A 1 48.50 -4.93 -32.79
C MET A 1 47.33 -4.24 -32.14
N ALA A 2 46.20 -4.95 -32.03
CA ALA A 2 44.96 -4.45 -31.45
C ALA A 2 44.75 -5.16 -30.12
N THR A 3 44.46 -4.41 -29.06
CA THR A 3 44.00 -4.96 -27.79
C THR A 3 42.61 -4.41 -27.50
N ASN A 4 41.66 -5.34 -27.58
CA ASN A 4 40.24 -5.18 -27.28
C ASN A 4 40.04 -4.68 -25.84
N THR A 5 39.25 -3.62 -25.72
CA THR A 5 38.57 -3.27 -24.47
C THR A 5 37.25 -4.05 -24.46
N LEU A 6 37.11 -4.97 -23.51
CA LEU A 6 35.87 -5.73 -23.29
C LEU A 6 34.84 -4.79 -22.64
N ASP A 7 33.78 -4.56 -23.40
CA ASP A 7 32.49 -4.02 -23.03
C ASP A 7 31.76 -5.10 -22.20
N ASP A 8 31.59 -4.86 -20.90
CA ASP A 8 30.89 -5.76 -19.97
C ASP A 8 29.47 -5.24 -19.72
N SER A 9 28.79 -4.92 -20.82
CA SER A 9 27.36 -4.63 -20.83
C SER A 9 26.54 -5.92 -20.95
N LEU A 10 25.64 -6.09 -19.98
CA LEU A 10 24.33 -6.73 -20.13
C LEU A 10 24.33 -8.17 -20.63
N ASN A 11 24.56 -9.11 -19.70
CA ASN A 11 23.94 -10.42 -19.81
C ASN A 11 23.39 -10.91 -18.46
N ARG A 12 22.27 -10.32 -18.03
CA ARG A 12 21.37 -10.89 -17.02
C ARG A 12 19.99 -11.10 -17.63
N ASN A 13 19.91 -11.89 -18.70
CA ASN A 13 18.66 -12.51 -19.12
C ASN A 13 18.91 -14.02 -19.17
N GLY A 14 18.35 -14.75 -18.21
CA GLY A 14 18.37 -16.20 -18.28
C GLY A 14 18.28 -16.90 -16.93
N LEU A 15 17.21 -16.67 -16.19
CA LEU A 15 16.64 -17.70 -15.31
C LEU A 15 15.11 -17.58 -15.37
N ASN A 16 14.55 -18.32 -16.31
CA ASN A 16 13.13 -18.58 -16.48
C ASN A 16 12.52 -19.09 -15.16
N ASN A 17 11.61 -18.31 -14.59
CA ASN A 17 10.62 -18.76 -13.61
C ASN A 17 9.25 -18.09 -13.93
N ASP A 18 8.89 -18.03 -15.22
CA ASP A 18 7.64 -17.40 -15.69
C ASP A 18 6.42 -18.29 -15.48
N ARG A 19 6.05 -18.54 -14.22
CA ARG A 19 4.63 -18.73 -13.90
C ARG A 19 3.98 -17.35 -13.82
N GLY A 20 3.70 -16.74 -14.98
CA GLY A 20 2.78 -15.61 -15.16
C GLY A 20 2.62 -14.63 -13.98
N ALA A 21 3.72 -14.14 -13.41
CA ALA A 21 3.68 -13.24 -12.27
C ALA A 21 3.08 -11.91 -12.74
N ILE A 22 1.97 -11.50 -12.12
CA ILE A 22 1.30 -10.24 -12.45
C ILE A 22 1.72 -9.21 -11.41
N PHE A 23 2.33 -8.11 -11.83
CA PHE A 23 2.69 -7.05 -10.90
C PHE A 23 1.58 -5.99 -10.83
N PRO A 24 1.40 -5.34 -9.67
CA PRO A 24 0.65 -4.09 -9.58
C PRO A 24 1.21 -3.07 -10.58
N HIS A 25 0.36 -2.18 -11.09
CA HIS A 25 0.81 -1.12 -11.99
C HIS A 25 1.71 -0.13 -11.23
N ASP A 26 2.75 0.37 -11.90
CA ASP A 26 3.66 1.40 -11.34
C ASP A 26 2.97 2.76 -11.08
N ALA A 27 1.70 2.89 -11.48
CA ALA A 27 0.91 4.08 -11.25
C ALA A 27 0.62 4.29 -9.74
N PHE A 28 0.57 3.21 -8.96
CA PHE A 28 0.40 3.27 -7.52
C PHE A 28 1.59 3.96 -6.82
N ASP A 29 2.82 3.77 -7.31
CA ASP A 29 4.04 4.39 -6.74
C ASP A 29 4.01 5.93 -6.83
N ARG A 30 3.18 6.45 -7.74
CA ARG A 30 3.02 7.88 -8.01
C ARG A 30 1.95 8.53 -7.15
N LEU A 31 1.12 7.76 -6.45
CA LEU A 31 0.05 8.30 -5.62
C LEU A 31 0.62 8.84 -4.31
N ARG A 32 0.17 10.03 -3.91
CA ARG A 32 0.33 10.57 -2.57
C ARG A 32 -1.05 10.62 -1.95
N TRP A 33 -1.30 9.64 -1.11
CA TRP A 33 -2.62 9.32 -0.62
C TRP A 33 -2.57 9.12 0.89
N SER A 34 -3.11 10.09 1.62
CA SER A 34 -3.43 9.97 3.05
C SER A 34 -4.68 9.11 3.19
N ILE A 35 -4.55 7.89 3.70
CA ILE A 35 -5.53 6.81 3.50
C ILE A 35 -6.88 7.04 4.20
N PHE A 36 -6.92 7.96 5.16
CA PHE A 36 -8.13 8.32 5.90
C PHE A 36 -8.78 9.61 5.41
N GLU A 37 -8.16 10.30 4.46
CA GLU A 37 -8.73 11.47 3.82
C GLU A 37 -9.62 11.09 2.62
N ASP A 38 -10.39 12.06 2.15
CA ASP A 38 -11.24 11.88 0.98
C ASP A 38 -10.39 11.65 -0.28
N VAL A 39 -10.87 10.81 -1.20
CA VAL A 39 -10.19 10.51 -2.48
C VAL A 39 -9.85 11.79 -3.28
N SER A 40 -10.62 12.87 -3.11
CA SER A 40 -10.34 14.16 -3.75
C SER A 40 -9.06 14.86 -3.26
N THR A 41 -8.50 14.46 -2.12
CA THR A 41 -7.23 15.00 -1.62
C THR A 41 -6.00 14.26 -2.19
N ILE A 42 -6.21 13.13 -2.87
CA ILE A 42 -5.12 12.34 -3.44
C ILE A 42 -4.42 13.14 -4.54
N LEU A 43 -3.10 13.16 -4.46
CA LEU A 43 -2.23 13.79 -5.45
C LEU A 43 -1.47 12.72 -6.25
N VAL A 44 -1.16 13.05 -7.49
CA VAL A 44 -0.36 12.26 -8.41
C VAL A 44 0.96 12.96 -8.65
N LEU A 45 2.07 12.24 -8.47
CA LEU A 45 3.39 12.70 -8.88
C LEU A 45 3.51 12.58 -10.40
N ASP A 46 3.50 13.71 -11.10
CA ASP A 46 3.47 13.77 -12.57
C ASP A 46 4.73 13.19 -13.21
N ASP A 47 5.89 13.50 -12.63
CA ASP A 47 7.17 12.92 -13.05
C ASP A 47 7.95 12.43 -11.82
N PRO A 48 7.99 11.11 -11.56
CA PRO A 48 8.71 10.54 -10.43
C PRO A 48 10.23 10.70 -10.51
N ARG A 49 10.77 11.04 -11.70
CA ARG A 49 12.20 11.26 -11.93
C ARG A 49 12.61 12.72 -11.77
N SER A 50 11.65 13.64 -11.71
CA SER A 50 11.92 15.06 -11.52
C SER A 50 12.54 15.33 -10.14
N GLN A 51 13.53 16.23 -10.11
CA GLN A 51 14.09 16.75 -8.86
C GLN A 51 13.21 17.84 -8.23
N SER A 52 12.28 18.41 -9.01
CA SER A 52 11.25 19.35 -8.55
C SER A 52 9.89 18.70 -8.78
N PRO A 53 9.37 17.98 -7.78
CA PRO A 53 8.14 17.21 -7.94
C PRO A 53 6.98 18.16 -8.22
N HIS A 54 6.19 17.82 -9.23
CA HIS A 54 4.93 18.48 -9.52
C HIS A 54 3.81 17.49 -9.21
N PHE A 55 2.77 17.99 -8.53
CA PHE A 55 1.64 17.21 -8.10
C PHE A 55 0.37 17.70 -8.78
N SER A 56 -0.38 16.78 -9.35
CA SER A 56 -1.69 17.03 -9.92
C SER A 56 -2.77 16.29 -9.13
N PRO A 57 -4.04 16.76 -9.10
CA PRO A 57 -5.11 16.03 -8.44
C PRO A 57 -5.36 14.68 -9.11
N PHE A 58 -5.61 13.63 -8.33
CA PHE A 58 -5.95 12.30 -8.84
C PHE A 58 -7.30 12.29 -9.57
N VAL A 59 -8.30 13.01 -9.03
CA VAL A 59 -9.63 13.10 -9.65
C VAL A 59 -9.53 13.76 -11.01
N GLY A 60 -9.92 13.02 -12.06
CA GLY A 60 -9.81 13.46 -13.45
C GLY A 60 -8.43 13.24 -14.08
N HIS A 61 -7.47 12.66 -13.35
CA HIS A 61 -6.15 12.31 -13.89
C HIS A 61 -6.20 11.03 -14.74
N ALA A 62 -5.37 10.95 -15.79
CA ALA A 62 -5.36 9.80 -16.71
C ALA A 62 -5.04 8.47 -16.01
N ILE A 63 -4.16 8.49 -15.01
CA ILE A 63 -3.80 7.32 -14.17
C ILE A 63 -5.04 6.61 -13.60
N ALA A 64 -6.07 7.36 -13.23
CA ALA A 64 -7.28 6.79 -12.65
C ALA A 64 -7.92 5.73 -13.56
N ALA A 65 -7.79 5.88 -14.89
CA ALA A 65 -8.33 4.96 -15.88
C ALA A 65 -7.34 3.85 -16.31
N GLU A 66 -6.10 3.86 -15.82
CA GLU A 66 -5.11 2.82 -16.14
C GLU A 66 -5.50 1.50 -15.45
N PRO A 67 -5.18 0.33 -16.05
CA PRO A 67 -5.35 -0.96 -15.39
C PRO A 67 -4.58 -1.00 -14.05
N ALA A 68 -5.16 -1.62 -13.03
CA ALA A 68 -4.50 -1.75 -11.72
C ALA A 68 -3.30 -2.74 -11.72
N SER A 69 -3.13 -3.51 -12.79
CA SER A 69 -2.09 -4.52 -12.91
C SER A 69 -1.51 -4.54 -14.32
N GLN A 70 -0.24 -4.92 -14.45
CA GLN A 70 0.45 -4.98 -15.74
C GLN A 70 -0.25 -5.93 -16.74
N ILE A 71 -0.84 -6.99 -16.22
CA ILE A 71 -1.77 -7.85 -16.96
C ILE A 71 -3.17 -7.50 -16.47
N PRO A 72 -4.09 -7.01 -17.33
CA PRO A 72 -5.45 -6.66 -16.95
C PRO A 72 -6.20 -7.78 -16.21
N LEU A 73 -6.69 -7.47 -15.01
CA LEU A 73 -7.47 -8.38 -14.17
C LEU A 73 -8.87 -7.83 -13.95
N THR A 74 -9.86 -8.72 -13.82
CA THR A 74 -11.25 -8.34 -13.48
C THR A 74 -11.54 -8.36 -11.98
N LYS A 75 -10.63 -8.91 -11.20
CA LYS A 75 -10.72 -9.01 -9.74
C LYS A 75 -9.34 -9.07 -9.11
N ILE A 76 -9.16 -8.40 -7.97
CA ILE A 76 -7.91 -8.40 -7.18
C ILE A 76 -8.31 -8.56 -5.71
N ALA A 77 -7.65 -9.47 -4.98
CA ALA A 77 -7.78 -9.57 -3.53
C ALA A 77 -6.66 -8.75 -2.88
N ILE A 78 -7.01 -7.83 -1.99
CA ILE A 78 -6.06 -6.94 -1.30
C ILE A 78 -6.20 -7.15 0.20
N THR A 79 -5.08 -7.29 0.89
CA THR A 79 -5.01 -7.34 2.35
C THR A 79 -4.11 -6.24 2.89
N ASN A 80 -4.04 -6.09 4.21
CA ASN A 80 -3.12 -5.15 4.85
C ASN A 80 -1.96 -5.93 5.48
N TRP A 81 -0.77 -5.76 4.92
CA TRP A 81 0.45 -6.46 5.36
C TRP A 81 0.65 -6.38 6.88
N TYR A 82 0.45 -5.19 7.44
CA TYR A 82 0.65 -4.96 8.86
C TYR A 82 -0.34 -5.74 9.71
N ILE A 83 -1.59 -5.84 9.25
CA ILE A 83 -2.66 -6.52 9.99
C ILE A 83 -2.53 -8.04 9.87
N ASP A 84 -2.12 -8.55 8.71
CA ASP A 84 -1.99 -10.00 8.48
C ASP A 84 -0.82 -10.62 9.25
N ASP A 85 0.29 -9.88 9.40
CA ASP A 85 1.44 -10.32 10.21
C ASP A 85 1.17 -10.17 11.72
N TYR A 86 -0.01 -9.65 12.10
CA TYR A 86 -0.42 -9.50 13.49
C TYR A 86 -1.11 -10.77 14.01
N PHE A 87 -0.32 -11.71 14.53
CA PHE A 87 -0.80 -12.98 15.10
C PHE A 87 -0.94 -12.97 16.63
N LEU A 88 -0.83 -11.81 17.27
CA LEU A 88 -0.89 -11.70 18.73
C LEU A 88 -2.34 -11.62 19.24
N TYR A 89 -2.59 -12.33 20.36
CA TYR A 89 -3.76 -12.16 21.24
C TYR A 89 -5.16 -12.33 20.61
N ASP A 90 -5.42 -13.49 19.99
CA ASP A 90 -6.74 -13.87 19.43
C ASP A 90 -7.34 -12.85 18.44
N TYR A 91 -6.53 -11.93 17.94
CA TYR A 91 -6.96 -10.94 16.97
C TYR A 91 -7.24 -11.63 15.63
N HIS A 92 -8.44 -11.40 15.12
CA HIS A 92 -8.85 -11.88 13.81
C HIS A 92 -8.65 -10.76 12.79
N SER A 93 -7.63 -10.88 11.94
CA SER A 93 -7.44 -9.97 10.81
C SER A 93 -8.74 -9.88 10.00
N PRO A 94 -9.17 -8.67 9.58
CA PRO A 94 -10.27 -8.53 8.65
C PRO A 94 -9.99 -9.32 7.38
N GLY A 95 -11.03 -9.89 6.79
CA GLY A 95 -10.88 -10.63 5.53
C GLY A 95 -10.40 -9.74 4.38
N PRO A 96 -9.81 -10.32 3.32
CA PRO A 96 -9.32 -9.58 2.16
C PRO A 96 -10.41 -8.75 1.50
N LEU A 97 -10.05 -7.54 1.08
CA LEU A 97 -10.87 -6.72 0.20
C LEU A 97 -10.82 -7.30 -1.21
N LEU A 98 -11.98 -7.65 -1.76
CA LEU A 98 -12.09 -8.12 -3.14
C LEU A 98 -12.48 -6.97 -4.06
N VAL A 99 -11.47 -6.33 -4.66
CA VAL A 99 -11.68 -5.27 -5.63
C VAL A 99 -12.17 -5.86 -6.95
N SER A 100 -13.32 -5.37 -7.41
CA SER A 100 -13.87 -5.71 -8.73
C SER A 100 -14.75 -4.58 -9.24
N ARG A 101 -14.96 -4.53 -10.56
CA ARG A 101 -15.91 -3.59 -11.15
C ARG A 101 -17.30 -4.18 -11.23
N ALA A 102 -18.31 -3.34 -11.04
CA ALA A 102 -19.71 -3.75 -11.19
C ALA A 102 -20.06 -4.20 -12.62
N ASP A 103 -19.36 -3.68 -13.63
CA ASP A 103 -19.51 -4.08 -15.04
C ASP A 103 -18.73 -5.35 -15.40
N GLY A 104 -17.95 -5.93 -14.47
CA GLY A 104 -17.10 -7.10 -14.71
C GLY A 104 -15.88 -6.82 -15.61
N GLY A 105 -15.61 -5.55 -15.92
CA GLY A 105 -14.47 -5.13 -16.74
C GLY A 105 -13.13 -5.21 -16.00
N THR A 106 -12.08 -4.77 -16.68
CA THR A 106 -10.73 -4.65 -16.12
C THR A 106 -10.72 -3.68 -14.94
N VAL A 107 -10.26 -4.12 -13.78
CA VAL A 107 -10.02 -3.29 -12.59
C VAL A 107 -9.00 -2.21 -12.91
N THR A 108 -9.37 -0.97 -12.63
CA THR A 108 -8.54 0.22 -12.83
C THR A 108 -7.93 0.71 -11.51
N VAL A 109 -6.97 1.63 -11.61
CA VAL A 109 -6.41 2.31 -10.42
C VAL A 109 -7.50 3.01 -9.61
N ALA A 110 -8.47 3.67 -10.27
CA ALA A 110 -9.61 4.29 -9.59
C ALA A 110 -10.44 3.28 -8.80
N ASP A 111 -10.75 2.13 -9.40
CA ASP A 111 -11.54 1.08 -8.73
C ASP A 111 -10.86 0.59 -7.45
N VAL A 112 -9.53 0.43 -7.49
CA VAL A 112 -8.73 0.08 -6.30
C VAL A 112 -8.76 1.20 -5.27
N VAL A 113 -8.44 2.44 -5.67
CA VAL A 113 -8.39 3.60 -4.76
C VAL A 113 -9.73 3.80 -4.04
N GLU A 114 -10.85 3.77 -4.77
CA GLU A 114 -12.17 3.99 -4.20
C GLU A 114 -12.56 2.90 -3.19
N GLN A 115 -12.42 1.62 -3.59
CA GLN A 115 -12.81 0.50 -2.73
C GLN A 115 -11.88 0.36 -1.53
N LEU A 116 -10.58 0.60 -1.72
CA LEU A 116 -9.59 0.50 -0.66
C LEU A 116 -9.68 1.70 0.30
N SER A 117 -10.04 2.91 -0.17
CA SER A 117 -10.35 4.06 0.71
C SER A 117 -11.51 3.75 1.65
N ALA A 118 -12.60 3.19 1.11
CA ALA A 118 -13.75 2.79 1.92
C ALA A 118 -13.37 1.71 2.94
N TYR A 119 -12.57 0.74 2.51
CA TYR A 119 -12.06 -0.32 3.37
C TYR A 119 -11.20 0.24 4.52
N PHE A 120 -10.25 1.12 4.23
CA PHE A 120 -9.42 1.77 5.25
C PHE A 120 -10.23 2.58 6.24
N ALA A 121 -11.21 3.35 5.76
CA ALA A 121 -12.10 4.11 6.63
C ALA A 121 -12.89 3.19 7.59
N SER A 122 -13.37 2.03 7.10
CA SER A 122 -14.12 1.07 7.93
C SER A 122 -13.26 0.29 8.94
N HIS A 123 -11.94 0.19 8.71
CA HIS A 123 -10.99 -0.52 9.59
C HIS A 123 -9.97 0.43 10.23
N ARG A 124 -10.32 1.71 10.39
CA ARG A 124 -9.39 2.76 10.88
C ARG A 124 -8.80 2.44 12.25
N GLU A 125 -9.62 1.93 13.17
CA GLU A 125 -9.17 1.59 14.53
C GLU A 125 -8.18 0.43 14.53
N ASP A 126 -8.44 -0.60 13.72
CA ASP A 126 -7.56 -1.76 13.56
C ASP A 126 -6.20 -1.36 12.95
N ILE A 127 -6.23 -0.52 11.91
CA ILE A 127 -5.03 0.00 11.26
C ILE A 127 -4.18 0.80 12.25
N PHE A 128 -4.78 1.69 13.04
CA PHE A 128 -4.03 2.45 14.03
C PHE A 128 -3.47 1.56 15.14
N MET A 129 -4.25 0.61 15.65
CA MET A 129 -3.79 -0.32 16.68
C MET A 129 -2.50 -1.06 16.25
N VAL A 130 -2.47 -1.53 15.01
CA VAL A 130 -1.31 -2.25 14.46
C VAL A 130 -0.14 -1.29 14.17
N LEU A 131 -0.39 -0.09 13.63
CA LEU A 131 0.65 0.90 13.38
C LEU A 131 1.30 1.42 14.67
N GLU A 132 0.52 1.63 15.73
CA GLU A 132 1.02 2.02 17.06
C GLU A 132 2.03 1.00 17.61
N LEU A 133 1.83 -0.28 17.27
CA LEU A 133 2.73 -1.36 17.65
C LEU A 133 3.97 -1.43 16.77
N TYR A 134 3.79 -1.35 15.45
CA TYR A 134 4.90 -1.41 14.52
C TYR A 134 5.88 -0.24 14.71
N LEU A 135 5.36 0.95 15.00
CA LEU A 135 6.15 2.15 15.26
C LEU A 135 6.73 2.19 16.70
N GLY A 136 6.46 1.17 17.52
CA GLY A 136 6.95 1.09 18.90
C GLY A 136 6.41 2.20 19.82
N LYS A 137 5.24 2.76 19.48
CA LYS A 137 4.67 3.96 20.09
C LYS A 137 3.71 3.65 21.25
N LYS A 138 3.08 2.46 21.31
CA LYS A 138 2.26 2.02 22.46
C LYS A 138 2.50 0.60 22.96
N PRO A 139 2.13 0.31 24.23
CA PRO A 139 1.75 -1.03 24.66
C PRO A 139 0.52 -1.53 23.88
N CYS A 140 0.50 -2.79 23.43
CA CYS A 140 -0.62 -3.37 22.66
C CYS A 140 -1.96 -3.03 23.29
N ARG A 141 -2.82 -2.34 22.53
CA ARG A 141 -4.25 -2.25 22.80
C ARG A 141 -4.87 -3.54 22.30
N PHE A 142 -5.58 -4.28 23.14
CA PHE A 142 -6.33 -5.46 22.71
C PHE A 142 -7.69 -5.48 23.39
N VAL A 143 -8.65 -6.15 22.74
CA VAL A 143 -10.02 -6.27 23.25
C VAL A 143 -10.21 -7.70 23.75
N VAL A 144 -10.24 -7.87 25.08
CA VAL A 144 -10.58 -9.15 25.73
C VAL A 144 -12.03 -9.05 26.22
N ASP A 145 -12.91 -9.93 25.76
CA ASP A 145 -14.32 -9.98 26.17
C ASP A 145 -15.06 -8.63 26.07
N GLY A 146 -14.76 -7.85 25.03
CA GLY A 146 -15.35 -6.52 24.80
C GLY A 146 -14.80 -5.41 25.71
N LYS A 147 -13.73 -5.67 26.47
CA LYS A 147 -13.00 -4.66 27.24
C LYS A 147 -11.64 -4.39 26.63
N VAL A 148 -11.30 -3.11 26.56
CA VAL A 148 -9.97 -2.67 26.13
C VAL A 148 -8.97 -2.91 27.28
N GLU A 149 -7.97 -3.75 27.02
CA GLU A 149 -6.84 -4.03 27.91
C GLU A 149 -5.52 -3.58 27.26
N TYR A 150 -4.47 -3.43 28.09
CA TYR A 150 -3.15 -2.92 27.68
C TYR A 150 -2.04 -3.83 28.20
N ASP A 151 -1.05 -4.18 27.36
CA ASP A 151 0.13 -4.96 27.78
C ASP A 151 1.22 -4.02 28.32
N PRO A 152 1.44 -3.95 29.65
CA PRO A 152 2.39 -3.01 30.24
C PRO A 152 3.87 -3.29 29.89
N THR A 153 4.18 -4.43 29.25
CA THR A 153 5.56 -4.81 28.92
C THR A 153 6.07 -4.23 27.59
N LEU A 154 5.18 -3.70 26.75
CA LEU A 154 5.48 -3.16 25.42
C LEU A 154 5.46 -1.62 25.38
N ALA A 155 5.79 -0.97 26.49
CA ALA A 155 5.62 0.47 26.69
C ALA A 155 6.48 1.36 25.75
N GLY A 156 5.88 1.78 24.63
CA GLY A 156 6.17 3.07 24.00
C GLY A 156 5.47 4.20 24.75
N SER A 157 6.11 5.37 24.85
CA SER A 157 5.67 6.46 25.74
C SER A 157 4.79 7.52 25.06
N GLU A 158 4.43 7.37 23.79
CA GLU A 158 3.75 8.42 23.03
C GLU A 158 2.64 7.85 22.16
N GLU A 159 1.40 8.25 22.44
CA GLU A 159 0.24 7.95 21.61
C GLU A 159 0.40 8.57 20.22
N ILE A 160 0.10 7.81 19.16
CA ILE A 160 -0.01 8.37 17.81
C ILE A 160 -1.15 9.39 17.87
N SER A 161 -0.85 10.63 17.52
CA SER A 161 -1.87 11.68 17.49
C SER A 161 -3.02 11.23 16.59
N ALA A 162 -4.26 11.54 16.98
CA ALA A 162 -5.41 11.35 16.09
C ALA A 162 -5.25 12.08 14.74
N ASP A 163 -4.36 13.08 14.70
CA ASP A 163 -3.99 13.87 13.53
C ASP A 163 -2.82 13.26 12.72
N THR A 164 -2.27 12.12 13.12
CA THR A 164 -1.21 11.46 12.36
C THR A 164 -1.73 11.01 11.01
N LYS A 165 -1.12 11.55 9.95
CA LYS A 165 -1.37 11.10 8.59
C LYS A 165 -0.67 9.77 8.33
N VAL A 166 -1.45 8.83 7.83
CA VAL A 166 -0.97 7.53 7.35
C VAL A 166 -1.11 7.52 5.84
N PHE A 167 -0.05 7.15 5.15
CA PHE A 167 0.03 7.18 3.70
C PHE A 167 0.10 5.77 3.12
N PHE A 168 -0.50 5.61 1.95
CA PHE A 168 -0.27 4.46 1.08
C PHE A 168 1.18 4.49 0.57
N ASP A 169 1.92 3.40 0.74
CA ASP A 169 3.33 3.26 0.34
C ASP A 169 3.54 2.24 -0.79
N GLY A 170 2.46 1.66 -1.31
CA GLY A 170 2.51 0.69 -2.40
C GLY A 170 1.96 -0.68 -2.03
N PHE A 171 2.27 -1.64 -2.87
CA PHE A 171 1.93 -3.05 -2.68
C PHE A 171 3.20 -3.87 -2.57
N VAL A 172 3.16 -4.94 -1.77
CA VAL A 172 4.28 -5.87 -1.62
C VAL A 172 3.98 -7.15 -2.37
N GLY A 173 4.88 -7.56 -3.27
CA GLY A 173 4.81 -8.86 -3.94
C GLY A 173 4.16 -8.83 -5.32
N ILE A 174 3.58 -9.97 -5.70
CA ILE A 174 3.01 -10.23 -7.02
C ILE A 174 1.58 -10.76 -6.86
N ILE A 175 0.73 -10.46 -7.83
CA ILE A 175 -0.62 -10.99 -7.96
C ILE A 175 -0.53 -12.34 -8.66
N GLU A 176 -0.56 -13.42 -7.88
CA GLU A 176 -0.76 -14.77 -8.42
C GLU A 176 -2.26 -15.12 -8.43
N PRO A 177 -2.70 -16.07 -9.27
CA PRO A 177 -4.05 -16.61 -9.17
C PRO A 177 -4.34 -17.11 -7.75
N ASP A 178 -5.44 -16.64 -7.16
CA ASP A 178 -5.87 -16.95 -5.79
C ASP A 178 -4.94 -16.43 -4.66
N SER A 179 -4.01 -15.54 -4.98
CA SER A 179 -3.17 -14.87 -3.97
C SER A 179 -3.69 -13.48 -3.62
N GLU A 180 -3.44 -13.09 -2.37
CA GLU A 180 -3.73 -11.75 -1.84
C GLU A 180 -2.56 -10.82 -2.14
N LEU A 181 -2.86 -9.55 -2.40
CA LEU A 181 -1.89 -8.49 -2.62
C LEU A 181 -1.83 -7.60 -1.37
N PRO A 182 -0.80 -7.72 -0.53
CA PRO A 182 -0.66 -6.90 0.67
C PRO A 182 -0.38 -5.44 0.32
N VAL A 183 -1.15 -4.53 0.91
CA VAL A 183 -0.86 -3.10 0.90
C VAL A 183 0.14 -2.74 1.99
N GLN A 184 1.07 -1.85 1.65
CA GLN A 184 2.01 -1.23 2.57
C GLN A 184 1.58 0.20 2.89
N LEU A 185 1.70 0.55 4.16
CA LEU A 185 1.38 1.86 4.73
C LEU A 185 2.63 2.44 5.38
N CYS A 186 2.74 3.76 5.43
CA CYS A 186 3.80 4.46 6.16
C CYS A 186 3.24 5.70 6.89
N ALA A 187 3.92 6.15 7.94
CA ALA A 187 3.59 7.42 8.58
C ALA A 187 4.22 8.59 7.79
N GLU A 188 3.63 9.79 7.89
CA GLU A 188 4.15 10.99 7.20
C GLU A 188 5.63 11.28 7.47
N GLU A 189 6.06 11.03 8.70
CA GLU A 189 7.44 11.23 9.17
C GLU A 189 8.46 10.28 8.49
N ASP A 190 8.00 9.13 8.00
CA ASP A 190 8.81 8.13 7.31
C ASP A 190 8.91 8.41 5.79
N LEU A 191 8.05 9.29 5.25
CA LEU A 191 8.12 9.68 3.84
C LEU A 191 9.41 10.47 3.56
N PRO A 192 10.06 10.25 2.40
CA PRO A 192 11.16 11.11 1.96
C PRO A 192 10.71 12.58 1.95
N LYS A 193 11.51 13.50 2.52
CA LYS A 193 11.15 14.94 2.63
C LYS A 193 10.61 15.59 1.35
N ARG A 194 11.08 15.15 0.18
CA ARG A 194 10.62 15.67 -1.12
C ARG A 194 9.19 15.25 -1.49
N LEU A 195 8.61 14.30 -0.75
CA LEU A 195 7.30 13.70 -0.96
C LEU A 195 6.29 14.04 0.15
N GLN A 196 6.76 14.65 1.24
CA GLN A 196 5.90 15.22 2.29
C GLN A 196 5.14 16.41 1.68
N CYS A 197 3.80 16.41 1.82
CA CYS A 197 2.89 17.38 1.21
C CYS A 197 2.14 18.17 2.29
#